data_AF-A0A3L9ZRJ6-F1
#
_entry.id   AF-A0A3L9ZRJ6-F1
#
_cell.length_a   1.000
_cell.length_b   1.000
_cell.length_c   1.000
_cell.angle_alpha   90.00
_cell.angle_beta   90.00
_cell.angle_gamma   90.00
#
_symmetry.space_group_name_H-M   'P 1'
#
loop_
_entity.id
_entity.type
_entity.pdbx_description
1 polymer ?
#
loop_
_entity_poly.entity_id
_entity_poly.type
_entity_poly.pdbx_seq_one_letter_code
_entity_poly.pdbx_strand_id
1 'polypeptide(L)'
;MNKIAKYREQLLCFLENEEEPDIIWDWVEKQPVLDQPDIFRELKTIFKEKNTQTDTKYNYEINDNFDCFIEEFEDSILDEKLAENLYITEIQRVFSDTEKVKEFLTFTRKALINSILTNDGNNEITWVLVHQTIKAEKESGVYDPDNWSAIM
;
A
#
# COMPACT_ATOMS: atom_id res chain seq x y z
N MET A 1 14.52 -15.69 15.75
CA MET A 1 13.19 -16.26 16.06
C MET A 1 12.39 -16.32 14.78
N ASN A 2 11.67 -17.42 14.54
CA ASN A 2 10.71 -17.55 13.44
C ASN A 2 9.53 -16.57 13.69
N LYS A 3 9.07 -15.85 12.66
CA LYS A 3 7.92 -14.92 12.77
C LYS A 3 6.68 -15.63 13.34
N ILE A 4 6.42 -16.84 12.86
CA ILE A 4 5.30 -17.68 13.31
C ILE A 4 5.41 -17.97 14.80
N ALA A 5 6.61 -18.29 15.30
CA ALA A 5 6.84 -18.54 16.72
C ALA A 5 6.56 -17.29 17.58
N LYS A 6 6.92 -16.10 17.09
CA LYS A 6 6.61 -14.83 17.76
C LYS A 6 5.09 -14.57 17.82
N TYR A 7 4.37 -14.81 16.72
CA TYR A 7 2.91 -14.65 16.71
C TYR A 7 2.23 -15.63 17.65
N ARG A 8 2.68 -16.88 17.65
CA ARG A 8 2.19 -17.91 18.56
C ARG A 8 2.39 -17.55 20.03
N GLU A 9 3.58 -17.10 20.42
CA GLU A 9 3.87 -16.65 21.80
C GLU A 9 2.91 -15.51 22.22
N GLN A 10 2.67 -14.55 21.34
CA GLN A 10 1.78 -13.43 21.63
C GLN A 10 0.32 -13.88 21.76
N LEU A 11 -0.16 -14.76 20.89
CA LEU A 11 -1.50 -15.33 20.96
C LEU A 11 -1.70 -16.13 22.25
N LEU A 12 -0.71 -16.93 22.66
CA LEU A 12 -0.75 -17.65 23.93
C LEU A 12 -0.82 -16.67 25.12
N CYS A 13 -0.03 -15.60 25.10
CA CYS A 13 -0.06 -14.55 26.12
C CYS A 13 -1.46 -13.91 26.25
N PHE A 14 -2.12 -13.58 25.13
CA PHE A 14 -3.49 -13.04 25.18
C PHE A 14 -4.49 -14.05 25.75
N LEU A 15 -4.38 -15.31 25.33
CA LEU A 15 -5.29 -16.37 25.79
C LEU A 15 -5.06 -16.75 27.27
N GLU A 16 -3.84 -16.64 27.78
CA GLU A 16 -3.50 -16.90 29.19
C GLU A 16 -3.95 -15.76 30.12
N ASN A 17 -3.93 -14.53 29.62
CA ASN A 17 -4.42 -13.36 30.36
C ASN A 17 -5.93 -13.13 30.21
N GLU A 18 -6.65 -14.04 29.53
CA GLU A 18 -8.08 -13.94 29.24
C GLU A 18 -8.48 -12.61 28.59
N GLU A 19 -7.61 -12.09 27.71
CA GLU A 19 -7.82 -10.83 27.03
C GLU A 19 -9.05 -10.89 26.12
N GLU A 20 -9.76 -9.77 26.01
CA GLU A 20 -10.98 -9.70 25.21
C GLU A 20 -10.69 -9.96 23.72
N PRO A 21 -11.61 -10.61 22.98
CA PRO A 21 -11.44 -10.88 21.55
C PRO A 21 -11.11 -9.63 20.72
N ASP A 22 -11.66 -8.48 21.10
CA ASP A 22 -11.41 -7.20 20.43
C ASP A 22 -9.95 -6.76 20.55
N ILE A 23 -9.29 -7.04 21.67
CA ILE A 23 -7.86 -6.73 21.89
C ILE A 23 -6.98 -7.59 20.98
N ILE A 24 -7.36 -8.85 20.81
CA ILE A 24 -6.68 -9.78 19.90
C ILE A 24 -6.86 -9.30 18.46
N TRP A 25 -8.09 -8.94 18.07
CA TRP A 25 -8.40 -8.44 16.74
C TRP A 25 -7.63 -7.16 16.39
N ASP A 26 -7.65 -6.17 17.30
CA ASP A 26 -6.89 -4.92 17.20
C ASP A 26 -5.37 -5.16 17.04
N TRP A 27 -4.85 -6.24 17.61
CA TRP A 27 -3.46 -6.61 17.47
C TRP A 27 -3.16 -7.24 16.10
N VAL A 28 -4.05 -8.10 15.58
CA VAL A 28 -3.93 -8.70 14.25
C VAL A 28 -3.94 -7.63 13.16
N GLU A 29 -4.86 -6.65 13.26
CA GLU A 29 -4.95 -5.55 12.28
C GLU A 29 -3.68 -4.70 12.19
N LYS A 30 -2.89 -4.63 13.27
CA LYS A 30 -1.62 -3.89 13.32
C LYS A 30 -0.45 -4.67 12.70
N GLN A 31 -0.61 -5.94 12.37
CA GLN A 31 0.43 -6.73 11.72
C GLN A 31 0.45 -6.48 10.21
N PRO A 32 1.57 -6.74 9.52
CA PRO A 32 1.62 -6.68 8.05
C PRO A 32 0.49 -7.52 7.45
N VAL A 33 -0.23 -6.96 6.48
CA VAL A 33 -1.43 -7.62 5.91
C VAL A 33 -1.16 -9.04 5.41
N LEU A 34 0.01 -9.28 4.82
CA LEU A 34 0.44 -10.60 4.33
C LEU A 34 0.78 -11.59 5.45
N ASP A 35 1.01 -11.12 6.68
CA ASP A 35 1.29 -11.98 7.83
C ASP A 35 -0.02 -12.35 8.57
N GLN A 36 -1.15 -11.68 8.32
CA GLN A 36 -2.43 -11.91 8.99
C GLN A 36 -3.04 -13.31 8.75
N PRO A 37 -3.02 -13.89 7.52
CA PRO A 37 -3.47 -15.26 7.30
C PRO A 37 -2.71 -16.28 8.15
N ASP A 38 -1.39 -16.13 8.30
CA ASP A 38 -0.56 -17.02 9.13
C ASP A 38 -0.90 -16.89 10.62
N ILE A 39 -1.24 -15.69 11.07
CA ILE A 39 -1.71 -15.46 12.44
C ILE A 39 -3.04 -16.17 12.68
N PHE A 40 -3.98 -16.13 11.72
CA PHE A 40 -5.25 -16.86 11.84
C PHE A 40 -5.04 -18.39 11.83
N ARG A 41 -4.10 -18.91 11.02
CA ARG A 41 -3.72 -20.33 11.03
C ARG A 41 -3.14 -20.76 12.37
N GLU A 42 -2.28 -19.94 12.99
CA GLU A 42 -1.75 -20.21 14.34
C GLU A 42 -2.84 -20.16 15.41
N LEU A 43 -3.73 -19.17 15.35
CA LEU A 43 -4.86 -19.08 16.28
C LEU A 43 -5.75 -20.33 16.21
N LYS A 44 -6.08 -20.77 15.00
CA LYS A 44 -6.80 -22.03 14.77
C LYS A 44 -6.05 -23.24 15.35
N THR A 45 -4.74 -23.29 15.16
CA THR A 45 -3.90 -24.39 15.66
C THR A 45 -3.93 -24.44 17.20
N ILE A 46 -3.79 -23.30 17.87
CA ILE A 46 -3.86 -23.20 19.33
C ILE A 46 -5.22 -23.68 19.86
N PHE A 47 -6.32 -23.25 19.24
CA PHE A 47 -7.65 -23.69 19.66
C PHE A 47 -7.85 -25.19 19.43
N LYS A 48 -7.38 -25.75 18.32
CA LYS A 48 -7.43 -27.20 18.05
C LYS A 48 -6.65 -27.99 19.10
N GLU A 49 -5.45 -27.54 19.47
CA GLU A 49 -4.63 -28.17 20.51
C GLU A 49 -5.33 -28.14 21.88
N LYS A 50 -5.88 -26.98 22.28
CA LYS A 50 -6.60 -26.85 23.56
C LYS A 50 -7.87 -27.71 23.61
N ASN A 51 -8.63 -27.80 22.50
CA ASN A 51 -9.83 -28.65 22.42
C ASN A 51 -9.53 -30.15 22.54
N THR A 52 -8.34 -30.59 22.15
CA THR A 52 -7.93 -32.01 22.34
C THR A 52 -7.50 -32.34 23.76
N GLN A 53 -7.27 -31.35 24.63
CA GLN A 53 -6.72 -31.54 25.97
C GLN A 53 -7.73 -31.40 27.12
N THR A 54 -8.91 -30.84 26.90
CA THR A 54 -9.90 -30.57 27.96
C THR A 54 -11.32 -31.03 27.60
N ASP A 55 -11.92 -31.83 28.49
CA ASP A 55 -13.32 -32.31 28.45
C ASP A 55 -14.34 -31.21 28.84
N THR A 56 -13.99 -29.93 28.62
CA THR A 56 -14.75 -28.78 29.16
C THR A 56 -14.90 -27.64 28.15
N LYS A 57 -16.16 -27.40 27.77
CA LYS A 57 -16.88 -26.11 27.55
C LYS A 57 -16.29 -25.01 26.64
N TYR A 58 -15.07 -25.09 26.15
CA TYR A 58 -14.53 -24.21 25.09
C TYR A 58 -14.81 -24.80 23.72
N ASN A 59 -16.06 -25.19 23.46
CA ASN A 59 -16.47 -25.66 22.15
C ASN A 59 -16.72 -24.45 21.24
N TYR A 60 -15.69 -23.66 20.96
CA TYR A 60 -15.70 -22.87 19.73
C TYR A 60 -15.57 -23.91 18.62
N GLU A 61 -16.69 -24.24 17.98
CA GLU A 61 -16.68 -24.99 16.73
C GLU A 61 -15.83 -24.17 15.75
N ILE A 62 -14.53 -24.50 15.67
CA ILE A 62 -13.69 -24.10 14.55
C ILE A 62 -14.22 -24.91 13.38
N ASN A 63 -15.31 -24.42 12.82
CA ASN A 63 -15.96 -25.01 11.68
C ASN A 63 -15.00 -24.94 10.49
N ASP A 64 -15.15 -25.86 9.55
CA ASP A 64 -14.44 -25.87 8.26
C ASP A 64 -14.54 -24.50 7.55
N ASN A 65 -15.58 -23.71 7.85
CA ASN A 65 -15.74 -22.32 7.41
C ASN A 65 -14.56 -21.39 7.78
N PHE A 66 -13.78 -21.70 8.82
CA PHE A 66 -12.63 -20.87 9.19
C PHE A 66 -11.46 -21.03 8.21
N ASP A 67 -11.30 -22.21 7.58
CA ASP A 67 -10.30 -22.38 6.51
C ASP A 67 -10.73 -21.63 5.26
N CYS A 68 -12.00 -21.75 4.86
CA CYS A 68 -12.54 -21.00 3.73
C CYS A 68 -12.38 -19.49 3.93
N PHE A 69 -12.61 -18.99 5.15
CA PHE A 69 -12.36 -17.58 5.48
C PHE A 69 -10.90 -17.18 5.29
N ILE A 70 -9.95 -17.97 5.82
CA ILE A 70 -8.51 -17.67 5.67
C ILE A 70 -8.11 -17.67 4.19
N GLU A 71 -8.59 -18.65 3.42
CA GLU A 71 -8.31 -18.78 1.98
C GLU A 71 -8.88 -17.59 1.19
N GLU A 72 -10.16 -17.28 1.36
CA GLU A 72 -10.80 -16.13 0.69
C GLU A 72 -10.13 -14.80 1.06
N PHE A 73 -9.75 -14.65 2.33
CA PHE A 73 -9.05 -13.47 2.80
C PHE A 73 -7.65 -13.36 2.19
N GLU A 74 -6.87 -14.44 2.18
CA GLU A 74 -5.54 -14.47 1.57
C GLU A 74 -5.60 -14.17 0.07
N ASP A 75 -6.54 -14.79 -0.66
CA ASP A 75 -6.76 -14.51 -2.09
C ASP A 75 -7.08 -13.03 -2.33
N SER A 76 -7.95 -12.43 -1.50
CA SER A 76 -8.29 -11.00 -1.63
C SER A 76 -7.09 -10.08 -1.44
N ILE A 77 -6.20 -10.39 -0.48
CA ILE A 77 -4.98 -9.62 -0.23
C ILE A 77 -4.02 -9.77 -1.42
N LEU A 78 -3.88 -10.99 -1.94
CA LEU A 78 -2.98 -11.27 -3.06
C LEU A 78 -3.45 -10.56 -4.34
N ASP A 79 -4.75 -10.55 -4.61
CA ASP A 79 -5.33 -9.82 -5.74
C ASP A 79 -5.11 -8.31 -5.63
N GLU A 80 -5.32 -7.74 -4.45
CA GLU A 80 -5.06 -6.31 -4.21
C GLU A 80 -3.59 -5.97 -4.41
N LYS A 81 -2.68 -6.78 -3.85
CA LYS A 81 -1.22 -6.58 -3.98
C LYS A 81 -0.75 -6.75 -5.41
N LEU A 82 -1.34 -7.69 -6.16
CA LEU A 82 -1.05 -7.87 -7.57
C LEU A 82 -1.51 -6.65 -8.38
N ALA A 83 -2.72 -6.15 -8.14
CA ALA A 83 -3.24 -4.96 -8.80
C ALA A 83 -2.37 -3.72 -8.52
N GLU A 84 -1.96 -3.52 -7.26
CA GLU A 84 -1.04 -2.46 -6.84
C GLU A 84 0.30 -2.58 -7.58
N ASN A 85 0.88 -3.78 -7.65
CA ASN A 85 2.15 -4.01 -8.31
C ASN A 85 2.07 -3.79 -9.83
N LEU A 86 1.01 -4.28 -10.48
CA LEU A 86 0.74 -4.06 -11.89
C LEU A 86 0.61 -2.56 -12.20
N TYR A 87 -0.09 -1.82 -11.35
CA TYR A 87 -0.21 -0.36 -11.48
C TYR A 87 1.16 0.33 -11.37
N ILE A 88 1.93 0.03 -10.32
CA ILE A 88 3.27 0.59 -10.12
C ILE A 88 4.18 0.27 -11.31
N THR A 89 4.15 -0.98 -11.78
CA THR A 89 4.95 -1.43 -12.93
C THR A 89 4.59 -0.69 -14.20
N GLU A 90 3.30 -0.49 -14.47
CA GLU A 90 2.86 0.24 -15.66
C GLU A 90 3.24 1.72 -15.59
N ILE A 91 3.11 2.34 -14.41
CA ILE A 91 3.56 3.71 -14.17
C ILE A 91 5.08 3.82 -14.37
N GLN A 92 5.86 2.90 -13.81
CA GLN A 92 7.31 2.84 -14.02
C GLN A 92 7.67 2.63 -15.49
N ARG A 93 6.90 1.81 -16.22
CA ARG A 93 7.08 1.61 -17.66
C ARG A 93 6.88 2.92 -18.42
N VAL A 94 5.81 3.66 -18.13
CA VAL A 94 5.55 4.98 -18.72
C VAL A 94 6.69 5.96 -18.39
N PHE A 95 7.17 5.98 -17.15
CA PHE A 95 8.29 6.83 -16.76
C PHE A 95 9.64 6.38 -17.33
N SER A 96 9.81 5.10 -17.65
CA SER A 96 11.00 4.57 -18.32
C SER A 96 11.05 4.92 -19.82
N ASP A 97 9.90 5.26 -20.40
CA ASP A 97 9.80 5.76 -21.77
C ASP A 97 10.17 7.24 -21.81
N THR A 98 11.47 7.50 -21.92
CA THR A 98 12.06 8.84 -21.86
C THR A 98 11.49 9.80 -22.92
N GLU A 99 11.01 9.28 -24.04
CA GLU A 99 10.39 10.09 -25.09
C GLU A 99 8.98 10.56 -24.69
N LYS A 100 8.16 9.69 -24.09
CA LYS A 100 6.85 10.12 -23.56
C LYS A 100 6.97 11.11 -22.42
N VAL A 101 7.97 10.93 -21.55
CA VAL A 101 8.27 11.90 -20.48
C VAL A 101 8.67 13.25 -21.08
N LYS A 102 9.51 13.27 -22.12
CA LYS A 102 9.87 14.49 -22.87
C LYS A 102 8.65 15.17 -23.49
N GLU A 103 7.78 14.40 -24.14
CA GLU A 103 6.57 14.91 -24.78
C GLU A 103 5.63 15.54 -23.74
N PHE A 104 5.41 14.86 -22.62
CA PHE A 104 4.57 15.35 -21.52
C PHE A 104 5.12 16.64 -20.91
N LEU A 105 6.43 16.70 -20.61
CA LEU A 105 7.07 17.90 -20.07
C LEU A 105 7.01 19.07 -21.07
N THR A 106 7.25 18.80 -22.36
CA THR A 106 7.15 19.81 -23.43
C THR A 106 5.72 20.36 -23.56
N PHE A 107 4.71 19.48 -23.52
CA PHE A 107 3.30 19.88 -23.54
C PHE A 107 2.96 20.74 -22.32
N THR A 108 3.35 20.29 -21.12
CA THR A 108 3.08 20.96 -19.85
C THR A 108 3.71 22.35 -19.82
N ARG A 109 4.97 22.49 -20.24
CA ARG A 109 5.64 23.79 -20.37
C ARG A 109 4.88 24.75 -21.28
N LYS A 110 4.50 24.30 -22.49
CA LYS A 110 3.75 25.14 -23.44
C LYS A 110 2.41 25.61 -22.86
N ALA A 111 1.69 24.72 -22.17
CA ALA A 111 0.42 25.05 -21.53
C ALA A 111 0.59 26.08 -20.39
N LEU A 112 1.62 25.92 -19.55
CA LEU A 112 1.90 26.85 -18.45
C LEU A 112 2.34 28.23 -18.96
N ILE A 113 3.23 28.29 -19.96
CA ILE A 113 3.62 29.55 -20.60
C ILE A 113 2.40 30.26 -21.18
N ASN A 114 1.56 29.54 -21.93
CA ASN A 114 0.34 30.12 -22.48
C ASN A 114 -0.61 30.60 -21.38
N SER A 115 -0.76 29.85 -20.29
CA SER A 115 -1.60 30.23 -19.14
C SER A 115 -1.10 31.50 -18.43
N ILE A 116 0.20 31.76 -18.41
CA ILE A 116 0.76 32.98 -17.82
C ILE A 116 0.60 34.17 -18.77
N LEU A 117 0.90 33.97 -20.06
CA LEU A 117 0.81 35.04 -21.06
C LEU A 117 -0.62 35.48 -21.35
N THR A 118 -1.62 34.62 -21.13
CA THR A 118 -3.03 34.91 -21.42
C THR A 118 -3.84 35.38 -20.21
N ASN A 119 -3.28 35.33 -18.99
CA ASN A 119 -4.02 35.61 -17.77
C ASN A 119 -3.39 36.81 -17.03
N ASP A 120 -4.10 37.94 -16.96
CA ASP A 120 -3.64 39.22 -16.38
C ASP A 120 -3.50 39.20 -14.83
N GLY A 121 -3.85 38.09 -14.18
CA GLY A 121 -3.78 37.91 -12.74
C GLY A 121 -2.60 37.03 -12.32
N ASN A 122 -1.86 37.46 -11.29
CA ASN A 122 -0.79 36.65 -10.70
C ASN A 122 -1.38 35.37 -10.07
N ASN A 123 -1.34 34.26 -10.80
CA ASN A 123 -1.80 32.96 -10.32
C ASN A 123 -0.63 32.23 -9.67
N GLU A 124 -0.50 32.39 -8.35
CA GLU A 124 0.54 31.76 -7.50
C GLU A 124 0.65 30.25 -7.74
N ILE A 125 -0.48 29.57 -7.95
CA ILE A 125 -0.52 28.12 -8.24
C ILE A 125 0.17 27.81 -9.56
N THR A 126 -0.02 28.64 -10.59
CA THR A 126 0.65 28.47 -11.89
C THR A 126 2.17 28.61 -11.76
N TRP A 127 2.65 29.55 -10.94
CA TRP A 127 4.09 29.70 -10.68
C TRP A 127 4.70 28.52 -9.92
N VAL A 128 3.97 27.95 -8.95
CA VAL A 128 4.38 26.70 -8.28
C VAL A 128 4.54 25.57 -9.31
N LEU A 129 3.58 25.42 -10.23
CA LEU A 129 3.63 24.42 -11.29
C LEU A 129 4.78 24.66 -12.29
N VAL A 130 5.10 25.92 -12.60
CA VAL A 130 6.27 26.28 -13.43
C VAL A 130 7.56 25.79 -12.77
N HIS A 131 7.77 26.09 -11.49
CA HIS A 131 8.98 25.67 -10.78
C HIS A 131 9.10 24.14 -10.66
N GLN A 132 7.98 23.45 -10.42
CA GLN A 132 7.94 21.99 -10.39
C GLN A 132 8.27 21.39 -11.77
N THR A 133 7.73 21.97 -12.84
CA THR A 133 8.00 21.51 -14.22
C THR A 133 9.46 21.72 -14.60
N ILE A 134 10.05 22.89 -14.28
CA ILE A 134 11.48 23.16 -14.48
C ILE A 134 12.34 22.14 -13.72
N LYS A 135 11.97 21.81 -12.48
CA LYS A 135 12.68 20.80 -11.69
C LYS A 135 12.62 19.43 -12.37
N ALA A 136 11.45 19.00 -12.82
CA ALA A 136 11.26 17.74 -13.52
C ALA A 136 12.02 17.68 -14.86
N GLU A 137 12.09 18.79 -15.62
CA GLU A 137 12.89 18.89 -16.84
C GLU A 137 14.39 18.74 -16.58
N LYS A 138 14.88 19.30 -15.46
CA LYS A 138 16.29 19.15 -15.05
C LYS A 138 16.62 17.72 -14.66
N GLU A 139 15.75 17.08 -13.87
CA GLU A 139 15.91 15.70 -13.41
C GLU A 139 15.84 14.69 -14.57
N SER A 140 15.05 14.98 -15.61
CA SER A 140 14.95 14.15 -16.82
C SER A 140 15.98 14.49 -17.91
N GLY A 141 16.81 15.52 -17.72
CA GLY A 141 17.87 15.92 -18.65
C GLY A 141 17.39 16.63 -19.92
N VAL A 142 16.18 17.18 -19.91
CA VAL A 142 15.51 17.81 -21.08
C VAL A 142 15.38 19.33 -20.92
N TYR A 143 15.85 19.85 -19.79
CA TYR A 143 15.82 21.27 -19.47
C TYR A 143 16.71 22.08 -20.41
N ASP A 144 16.14 23.17 -20.92
CA ASP A 144 16.84 24.19 -21.68
C ASP A 144 16.27 25.55 -21.25
N PRO A 145 17.13 26.49 -20.81
CA PRO A 145 16.70 27.80 -20.33
C PRO A 145 15.94 28.62 -21.38
N ASP A 146 16.25 28.47 -22.66
CA ASP A 146 15.61 29.24 -23.74
C ASP A 146 14.13 28.89 -23.87
N ASN A 147 13.75 27.68 -23.46
CA ASN A 147 12.35 27.23 -23.51
C ASN A 147 11.42 27.96 -22.54
N TRP A 148 11.96 28.67 -21.53
CA TRP A 148 11.19 29.38 -20.51
C TRP A 148 11.33 30.90 -20.59
N SER A 149 12.13 31.43 -21.51
CA SER A 149 12.48 32.86 -21.62
C SER A 149 11.29 33.79 -21.89
N ALA A 150 10.15 33.25 -22.29
CA ALA A 150 8.94 34.03 -22.54
C ALA A 150 8.27 34.52 -21.24
N ILE A 151 8.55 33.86 -20.11
CA ILE A 151 7.91 34.17 -18.82
C ILE A 151 8.92 34.37 -17.67
N MET A 152 10.19 33.98 -17.86
CA MET A 152 11.28 34.17 -16.90
C MET A 152 12.18 35.33 -17.33
#